data_AF-A0A1I0ETM7-F1
#
_entry.id   AF-A0A1I0ETM7-F1
#
_cell.length_a   1.000
_cell.length_b   1.000
_cell.length_c   1.000
_cell.angle_alpha   90.00
_cell.angle_beta   90.00
_cell.angle_gamma   90.00
#
_symmetry.space_group_name_H-M   'P 1'
#
loop_
_entity.id
_entity.type
_entity.pdbx_description
1 polymer ?
#
loop_
_entity_poly.entity_id
_entity_poly.type
_entity_poly.pdbx_seq_one_letter_code
_entity_poly.pdbx_strand_id
1 'polypeptide(L)'
;MGTSLLHLGAIVAGVVGSVALMGWLARLVFGSARLPQRLRRREPVAPAGRPLEQVAADLRRLGRQLASVPAGAPMARRRGLQAAYDDVLTEAARLLEVSHALDTVPPGRPRDVERLRLQAALADAGLAVPD
;
A
#
# COMPACT_ATOMS: atom_id res chain seq x y z
N MET A 1 -28.53 42.03 -19.13
CA MET A 1 -27.43 41.23 -19.73
C MET A 1 -26.32 40.91 -18.71
N GLY A 2 -25.86 41.84 -17.89
CA GLY A 2 -24.80 41.57 -16.90
C GLY A 2 -25.15 40.53 -15.82
N THR A 3 -26.41 40.45 -15.39
CA THR A 3 -26.88 39.51 -14.35
C THR A 3 -26.87 38.05 -14.80
N SER A 4 -27.13 37.78 -16.09
CA SER A 4 -27.12 36.42 -16.66
C SER A 4 -25.71 35.83 -16.75
N LEU A 5 -24.71 36.67 -17.07
CA LEU A 5 -23.30 36.26 -17.09
C LEU A 5 -22.80 35.94 -15.67
N LEU A 6 -23.25 36.69 -14.67
CA LEU A 6 -22.94 36.42 -13.26
C LEU A 6 -23.55 35.09 -12.78
N HIS A 7 -24.78 34.77 -13.18
CA HIS A 7 -25.40 33.48 -12.84
C HIS A 7 -24.70 32.30 -13.51
N LEU A 8 -24.33 32.41 -14.78
CA LEU A 8 -23.57 31.35 -15.46
C LEU A 8 -22.19 31.15 -14.80
N GLY A 9 -21.50 32.23 -14.45
CA GLY A 9 -20.24 32.16 -13.71
C GLY A 9 -20.37 31.47 -12.35
N ALA A 10 -21.45 31.77 -11.61
CA ALA A 10 -21.71 31.16 -10.30
C ALA A 10 -21.98 29.65 -10.39
N ILE A 11 -22.73 29.20 -11.40
CA ILE A 11 -23.01 27.77 -11.61
C ILE A 11 -21.73 27.02 -11.95
N VAL A 12 -20.92 27.55 -12.87
CA VAL A 12 -19.65 26.92 -13.27
C VAL A 12 -18.70 26.84 -12.08
N ALA A 13 -18.55 27.93 -11.32
CA ALA A 13 -17.72 27.95 -10.12
C ALA A 13 -18.19 26.94 -9.07
N GLY A 14 -19.51 26.80 -8.87
CA GLY A 14 -20.09 25.83 -7.96
C GLY A 14 -19.80 24.38 -8.34
N VAL A 15 -19.94 24.03 -9.62
CA VAL A 15 -19.65 22.68 -10.12
C VAL A 15 -18.17 22.34 -9.99
N VAL A 16 -17.29 23.25 -10.40
CA VAL A 16 -15.83 23.07 -10.30
C VAL A 16 -15.41 22.93 -8.83
N GLY A 17 -15.96 23.77 -7.95
CA GLY A 17 -15.73 23.70 -6.51
C GLY A 17 -16.19 22.37 -5.91
N SER A 18 -17.34 21.85 -6.33
CA SER A 18 -17.88 20.58 -5.85
C SER A 18 -17.03 19.37 -6.27
N VAL A 19 -16.59 19.32 -7.53
CA VAL A 19 -15.70 18.25 -8.02
C VAL A 19 -14.35 18.30 -7.30
N ALA A 20 -13.79 19.50 -7.10
CA ALA A 20 -12.55 19.69 -6.36
C ALA A 20 -12.69 19.27 -4.89
N LEU A 21 -13.80 19.65 -4.24
CA LEU A 21 -14.10 19.29 -2.86
C LEU A 21 -14.33 17.78 -2.71
N MET A 22 -15.02 17.14 -3.66
CA MET A 22 -15.24 15.69 -3.69
C MET A 22 -13.92 14.94 -3.86
N GLY A 23 -13.05 15.39 -4.78
CA GLY A 23 -11.71 14.83 -4.94
C GLY A 23 -10.83 15.02 -3.70
N TRP A 24 -10.96 16.17 -3.02
CA TRP A 24 -10.24 16.45 -1.77
C TRP A 24 -10.73 15.59 -0.60
N LEU A 25 -12.05 15.45 -0.42
CA LEU A 25 -12.65 14.56 0.57
C LEU A 25 -12.31 13.10 0.29
N ALA A 26 -12.34 12.67 -0.97
CA ALA A 26 -11.91 11.33 -1.35
C ALA A 26 -10.43 11.08 -0.98
N ARG A 27 -9.55 12.06 -1.18
CA ARG A 27 -8.12 11.95 -0.75
C ARG A 27 -7.95 11.86 0.77
N LEU A 28 -8.81 12.54 1.53
CA LEU A 28 -8.81 12.49 2.99
C LEU A 28 -9.37 11.17 3.53
N VAL A 29 -10.44 10.65 2.91
CA VAL A 29 -11.13 9.43 3.36
C VAL A 29 -10.41 8.16 2.87
N PHE A 30 -9.81 8.18 1.68
CA PHE A 30 -9.16 7.01 1.05
C PHE A 30 -7.63 6.96 1.20
N GLY A 31 -7.02 7.73 2.10
CA GLY A 31 -5.64 7.45 2.53
C GLY A 31 -4.53 7.85 1.55
N SER A 32 -4.63 9.02 0.91
CA SER A 32 -3.48 9.67 0.26
C SER A 32 -2.95 10.87 1.05
N ALA A 33 -3.13 10.88 2.37
CA ALA A 33 -2.29 11.69 3.25
C ALA A 33 -0.93 10.99 3.38
N ARG A 34 -0.17 10.93 2.28
CA ARG A 34 1.29 10.92 2.38
C ARG A 34 1.60 12.21 3.14
N LEU A 35 1.85 12.10 4.45
CA LEU A 35 2.45 13.20 5.17
C LEU A 35 3.71 13.56 4.38
N PRO A 36 3.90 14.80 3.90
CA PRO A 36 5.25 15.23 3.63
C PRO A 36 5.94 15.14 4.99
N GLN A 37 6.82 14.14 5.16
CA GLN A 37 7.80 14.09 6.22
C GLN A 37 8.56 15.42 6.16
N ARG A 38 8.05 16.40 6.90
CA ARG A 38 8.67 17.69 7.06
C ARG A 38 10.01 17.41 7.68
N LEU A 39 11.04 17.42 6.84
CA LEU A 39 12.40 17.80 7.18
C LEU A 39 12.85 17.23 8.52
N ARG A 40 12.79 15.90 8.68
CA ARG A 40 13.60 15.23 9.69
C ARG A 40 15.03 15.39 9.18
N ARG A 41 15.71 16.42 9.70
CA ARG A 41 17.13 16.71 9.54
C ARG A 41 17.88 15.38 9.45
N ARG A 42 18.31 15.02 8.23
CA ARG A 42 18.86 13.71 7.91
C ARG A 42 20.31 13.72 8.40
N GLU A 43 20.49 13.39 9.68
CA GLU A 43 21.72 12.73 10.09
C GLU A 43 21.84 11.47 9.21
N PRO A 44 23.01 11.12 8.66
CA PRO A 44 23.17 9.91 7.87
C PRO A 44 23.03 8.70 8.80
N VAL A 45 21.78 8.33 9.07
CA VAL A 45 21.40 7.11 9.77
C VAL A 45 21.82 5.96 8.87
N ALA A 46 22.74 5.13 9.35
CA ALA A 46 23.05 3.84 8.73
C ALA A 46 21.73 3.13 8.41
N PRO A 47 21.57 2.50 7.21
CA PRO A 47 20.31 1.91 6.81
C PRO A 47 19.78 0.99 7.92
N ALA A 48 18.64 1.36 8.50
CA ALA A 48 18.04 0.66 9.61
C ALA A 48 17.35 -0.60 9.08
N GLY A 49 18.10 -1.68 8.91
CA GLY A 49 17.58 -2.98 8.46
C GLY A 49 18.38 -3.61 7.33
N ARG A 50 17.85 -4.71 6.79
CA ARG A 50 18.42 -5.37 5.61
C ARG A 50 18.30 -4.46 4.38
N PRO A 51 19.23 -4.56 3.42
CA PRO A 51 19.09 -3.87 2.14
C PRO A 51 17.75 -4.22 1.48
N LEU A 52 17.06 -3.22 0.95
CA LEU A 52 15.74 -3.38 0.34
C LEU A 52 15.78 -4.39 -0.82
N GLU A 53 16.90 -4.48 -1.52
CA GLU A 53 17.13 -5.41 -2.62
C GLU A 53 17.07 -6.87 -2.17
N GLN A 54 17.58 -7.16 -0.96
CA GLN A 54 17.52 -8.49 -0.37
C GLN A 54 16.08 -8.85 0.02
N VAL A 55 15.35 -7.90 0.61
CA VAL A 55 13.93 -8.08 0.95
C VAL A 55 13.09 -8.31 -0.31
N ALA A 56 13.34 -7.55 -1.38
CA ALA A 56 12.69 -7.74 -2.67
C ALA A 56 13.01 -9.12 -3.29
N ALA A 57 14.25 -9.58 -3.17
CA ALA A 57 14.66 -10.90 -3.65
C ALA A 57 13.96 -12.01 -2.85
N ASP A 58 13.85 -11.86 -1.54
CA ASP A 58 13.14 -12.79 -0.65
C ASP A 58 11.65 -12.86 -0.99
N LEU A 59 10.98 -11.72 -1.24
CA LEU A 59 9.58 -11.70 -1.69
C LEU A 59 9.39 -12.46 -3.01
N ARG A 60 10.24 -12.22 -4.01
CA ARG A 60 10.18 -12.94 -5.29
C ARG A 60 10.47 -14.43 -5.14
N ARG A 61 11.34 -14.81 -4.21
CA ARG A 61 11.65 -16.22 -3.93
C ARG A 61 10.48 -16.91 -3.24
N LEU A 62 9.94 -16.31 -2.18
CA LEU A 62 8.84 -16.88 -1.40
C LEU A 62 7.54 -16.92 -2.19
N GLY A 63 7.22 -15.88 -2.97
CA GLY A 63 6.05 -15.86 -3.86
C GLY A 63 6.09 -17.01 -4.87
N ARG A 64 7.25 -17.24 -5.52
CA ARG A 64 7.44 -18.39 -6.43
C ARG A 64 7.30 -19.73 -5.71
N GLN A 65 7.89 -19.87 -4.52
CA GLN A 65 7.76 -21.09 -3.73
C GLN A 65 6.29 -21.37 -3.38
N LEU A 66 5.53 -20.33 -3.02
CA LEU A 66 4.13 -20.43 -2.64
C LEU A 66 3.25 -20.84 -3.82
N ALA A 67 3.50 -20.26 -5.00
CA ALA A 67 2.83 -20.63 -6.25
C ALA A 67 3.14 -22.08 -6.68
N SER A 68 4.36 -22.56 -6.37
CA SER A 68 4.79 -23.93 -6.72
C SER A 68 4.38 -25.02 -5.72
N VAL A 69 3.65 -24.70 -4.65
CA VAL A 69 3.25 -25.72 -3.66
C VAL A 69 2.28 -26.71 -4.31
N PRO A 70 2.62 -28.02 -4.37
CA PRO A 70 1.76 -29.01 -5.01
C PRO A 70 0.40 -29.15 -4.31
N ALA A 71 -0.65 -29.38 -5.11
CA ALA A 71 -1.95 -29.83 -4.60
C ALA A 71 -1.78 -31.21 -3.96
N GLY A 72 -1.78 -31.27 -2.63
CA GLY A 72 -1.45 -32.49 -1.85
C GLY A 72 -0.32 -32.30 -0.85
N ALA A 73 0.39 -31.17 -0.90
CA ALA A 73 1.33 -30.82 0.15
C ALA A 73 0.61 -30.60 1.50
N PRO A 74 1.25 -30.94 2.64
CA PRO A 74 0.65 -30.71 3.95
C PRO A 74 0.24 -29.24 4.15
N MET A 75 -0.96 -29.01 4.67
CA MET A 75 -1.47 -27.66 4.93
C MET A 75 -0.55 -26.86 5.87
N ALA A 76 0.15 -27.53 6.79
CA ALA A 76 1.16 -26.90 7.64
C ALA A 76 2.29 -26.26 6.83
N ARG A 77 2.76 -26.92 5.75
CA ARG A 77 3.81 -26.40 4.88
C ARG A 77 3.34 -25.16 4.14
N ARG A 78 2.13 -25.18 3.57
CA ARG A 78 1.55 -24.03 2.88
C ARG A 78 1.36 -22.84 3.82
N ARG A 79 0.86 -23.07 5.04
CA ARG A 79 0.69 -22.03 6.05
C ARG A 79 2.01 -21.45 6.54
N GLY A 80 3.02 -22.28 6.78
CA GLY A 80 4.34 -21.82 7.19
C GLY A 80 5.00 -20.93 6.13
N LEU A 81 4.85 -21.30 4.85
CA LEU A 81 5.37 -20.51 3.75
C LEU A 81 4.60 -19.18 3.58
N GLN A 82 3.28 -19.20 3.76
CA GLN A 82 2.46 -18.00 3.77
C GLN A 82 2.86 -17.05 4.92
N ALA A 83 3.10 -17.58 6.12
CA ALA A 83 3.54 -16.78 7.26
C ALA A 83 4.89 -16.12 6.98
N ALA A 84 5.86 -16.88 6.46
CA ALA A 84 7.16 -16.33 6.07
C ALA A 84 7.03 -15.26 4.97
N TYR A 85 6.11 -15.44 4.02
CA TYR A 85 5.81 -14.41 3.02
C TYR A 85 5.25 -13.14 3.65
N ASP A 86 4.27 -13.26 4.56
CA ASP A 86 3.67 -12.14 5.28
C ASP A 86 4.71 -11.39 6.12
N ASP A 87 5.64 -12.09 6.77
CA ASP A 87 6.72 -11.47 7.57
C ASP A 87 7.63 -10.58 6.72
N VAL A 88 8.03 -11.06 5.53
CA VAL A 88 8.85 -10.28 4.60
C VAL A 88 8.05 -9.12 4.00
N LEU A 89 6.73 -9.29 3.80
CA LEU A 89 5.85 -8.23 3.33
C LEU A 89 5.75 -7.09 4.36
N THR A 90 5.61 -7.42 5.65
CA THR A 90 5.63 -6.47 6.76
C THR A 90 7.02 -5.80 6.92
N GLU A 91 8.11 -6.51 6.68
CA GLU A 91 9.45 -5.90 6.65
C GLU A 91 9.61 -4.89 5.51
N ALA A 92 9.16 -5.24 4.30
CA ALA A 92 9.15 -4.32 3.15
C ALA A 92 8.31 -3.07 3.44
N ALA A 93 7.15 -3.25 4.07
CA ALA A 93 6.27 -2.16 4.49
C ALA A 93 6.97 -1.22 5.46
N ARG A 94 7.71 -1.74 6.44
CA ARG A 94 8.50 -0.92 7.37
C ARG A 94 9.63 -0.15 6.67
N LEU A 95 10.36 -0.79 5.75
CA LEU A 95 11.45 -0.15 5.01
C LEU A 95 10.98 0.96 4.07
N LEU A 96 9.79 0.79 3.49
CA LEU A 96 9.17 1.77 2.57
C LEU A 96 8.16 2.69 3.27
N GLU A 97 8.03 2.59 4.59
CA GLU A 97 7.10 3.36 5.42
C GLU A 97 5.63 3.28 4.95
N VAL A 98 5.22 2.12 4.42
CA VAL A 98 3.85 1.83 3.98
C VAL A 98 3.03 1.33 5.17
N SER A 99 1.88 1.96 5.43
CA SER A 99 0.98 1.54 6.50
C SER A 99 0.25 0.24 6.16
N HIS A 100 0.12 -0.65 7.15
CA HIS A 100 -0.58 -1.93 7.01
C HIS A 100 -1.23 -2.39 8.31
N ALA A 101 -2.18 -3.32 8.18
CA ALA A 101 -2.88 -3.98 9.27
C ALA A 101 -2.65 -5.50 9.29
N LEU A 102 -1.71 -6.02 8.50
CA LEU A 102 -1.52 -7.45 8.30
C LEU A 102 -1.28 -8.24 9.61
N ASP A 103 -0.65 -7.61 10.60
CA ASP A 103 -0.35 -8.22 11.90
C ASP A 103 -1.55 -8.21 12.86
N THR A 104 -2.52 -7.32 12.64
CA THR A 104 -3.70 -7.13 13.49
C THR A 104 -4.95 -7.79 12.94
N VAL A 105 -5.01 -8.05 11.63
CA VAL A 105 -6.14 -8.69 10.98
C VAL A 105 -6.16 -10.21 11.27
N PRO A 106 -7.27 -10.77 11.78
CA PRO A 106 -7.41 -12.20 12.03
C PRO A 106 -7.22 -13.05 10.75
N PRO A 107 -6.71 -14.29 10.87
CA PRO A 107 -6.53 -15.17 9.72
C PRO A 107 -7.85 -15.45 9.00
N GLY A 108 -7.77 -15.62 7.67
CA GLY A 108 -8.91 -15.86 6.79
C GLY A 108 -9.03 -14.78 5.71
N ARG A 109 -10.20 -14.71 5.06
CA ARG A 109 -10.46 -13.79 3.94
C ARG A 109 -10.08 -12.33 4.22
N PRO A 110 -10.36 -11.74 5.40
CA PRO A 110 -9.95 -10.35 5.68
C PRO A 110 -8.44 -10.14 5.58
N ARG A 111 -7.64 -11.09 6.08
CA ARG A 111 -6.17 -11.01 6.01
C ARG A 111 -5.66 -11.21 4.59
N ASP A 112 -6.32 -12.05 3.81
CA ASP A 112 -5.99 -12.23 2.39
C ASP A 112 -6.24 -10.95 1.57
N VAL A 113 -7.32 -10.22 1.87
CA VAL A 113 -7.61 -8.91 1.25
C VAL A 113 -6.57 -7.86 1.66
N GLU A 114 -6.23 -7.79 2.95
CA GLU A 114 -5.20 -6.86 3.43
C GLU A 114 -3.83 -7.15 2.81
N ARG A 115 -3.50 -8.44 2.61
CA ARG A 115 -2.28 -8.84 1.91
C ARG A 115 -2.24 -8.30 0.49
N LEU A 116 -3.31 -8.49 -0.28
CA LEU A 116 -3.42 -7.97 -1.65
C LEU A 116 -3.31 -6.43 -1.68
N ARG A 117 -3.97 -5.73 -0.74
CA ARG A 117 -3.87 -4.28 -0.60
C ARG A 117 -2.43 -3.85 -0.31
N LEU A 118 -1.72 -4.56 0.58
CA LEU A 118 -0.33 -4.25 0.91
C LEU A 118 0.62 -4.52 -0.26
N GLN A 119 0.44 -5.64 -0.97
CA GLN A 119 1.21 -5.93 -2.18
C GLN A 119 1.07 -4.81 -3.22
N ALA A 120 -0.17 -4.36 -3.47
CA ALA A 120 -0.43 -3.22 -4.35
C ALA A 120 0.23 -1.92 -3.86
N ALA A 121 0.12 -1.61 -2.57
CA ALA A 121 0.73 -0.40 -1.99
C ALA A 121 2.27 -0.41 -2.08
N LEU A 122 2.90 -1.59 -1.96
CA LEU A 122 4.33 -1.76 -2.14
C LEU A 122 4.74 -1.64 -3.61
N ALA A 123 3.92 -2.14 -4.53
CA ALA A 123 4.11 -1.95 -5.97
C ALA A 123 4.02 -0.46 -6.36
N ASP A 124 3.06 0.28 -5.81
CA ASP A 124 2.93 1.74 -5.98
C ASP A 124 4.11 2.52 -5.38
N ALA A 125 4.81 1.95 -4.39
CA ALA A 125 6.05 2.48 -3.84
C ALA A 125 7.30 2.12 -4.67
N GLY A 126 7.14 1.36 -5.76
CA GLY A 126 8.21 0.97 -6.68
C GLY A 126 8.85 -0.39 -6.40
N LEU A 127 8.30 -1.18 -5.46
CA LEU A 127 8.79 -2.52 -5.18
C LEU A 127 8.14 -3.53 -6.13
N ALA A 128 8.92 -4.28 -6.90
CA ALA A 128 8.38 -5.35 -7.74
C ALA A 128 7.91 -6.54 -6.88
N VAL A 129 6.63 -6.52 -6.50
CA VAL A 129 5.97 -7.60 -5.75
C VAL A 129 5.34 -8.59 -6.74
N PRO A 130 5.46 -9.91 -6.54
CA PRO A 130 4.75 -10.89 -7.36
C PRO A 130 3.24 -10.81 -7.14
N ASP A 131 2.48 -10.79 -8.24
CA ASP A 131 1.01 -10.93 -8.27
C ASP A 131 0.54 -12.36 -7.94
#